data_AF-A0A1M2YYY5-F1
#
_entry.id   AF-A0A1M2YYY5-F1
#
_cell.length_a   1.000
_cell.length_b   1.000
_cell.length_c   1.000
_cell.angle_alpha   90.00
_cell.angle_beta   90.00
_cell.angle_gamma   90.00
#
_symmetry.space_group_name_H-M   'P 1'
#
loop_
_entity.id
_entity.type
_entity.pdbx_description
1 polymer ?
#
loop_
_entity_poly.entity_id
_entity_poly.type
_entity_poly.pdbx_seq_one_letter_code
_entity_poly.pdbx_strand_id
1 'polypeptide(L)'
;MKRVEFLGDSLAEIRRFPEAARKEAGVQLHKVQLGLDPSDWKSISAVGVGVREIRIRDEAGAFRILYVANRGDALFVLHAFQKKTQQTAKRDLDIAISRLRQI
;
A
#
# COMPACT_ATOMS: atom_id res chain seq x y z
N MET A 1 -13.64 11.36 6.67
CA MET A 1 -12.60 10.82 5.76
C MET A 1 -11.32 10.67 6.57
N LYS A 2 -10.71 9.48 6.59
CA LYS A 2 -9.43 9.27 7.31
C LYS A 2 -8.32 10.08 6.64
N ARG A 3 -7.38 10.60 7.45
CA ARG A 3 -6.15 11.23 6.92
C ARG A 3 -5.26 10.15 6.30
N VAL A 4 -4.50 10.46 5.23
CA VAL A 4 -3.46 9.55 4.74
C VAL A 4 -2.11 10.00 5.25
N GLU A 5 -1.38 9.08 5.84
CA GLU A 5 -0.01 9.28 6.28
C GLU A 5 0.91 8.33 5.52
N PHE A 6 1.83 8.90 4.75
CA PHE A 6 2.80 8.14 3.98
C PHE A 6 4.09 8.00 4.79
N LEU A 7 4.48 6.77 5.09
CA LEU A 7 5.71 6.50 5.84
C LEU A 7 6.90 6.34 4.91
N GLY A 8 8.05 6.88 5.33
CA GLY A 8 9.30 6.84 4.57
C GLY A 8 9.15 7.38 3.15
N ASP A 9 9.60 6.61 2.16
CA ASP A 9 9.56 6.94 0.74
C ASP A 9 8.27 6.52 0.01
N SER A 10 7.27 5.99 0.72
CA SER A 10 6.10 5.36 0.09
C SER A 10 5.35 6.28 -0.89
N LEU A 11 5.23 7.58 -0.58
CA LEU A 11 4.66 8.56 -1.50
C LEU A 11 5.53 8.79 -2.74
N ALA A 12 6.84 8.82 -2.57
CA ALA A 12 7.78 8.99 -3.68
C ALA A 12 7.74 7.79 -4.64
N GLU A 13 7.64 6.57 -4.10
CA GLU A 13 7.49 5.35 -4.89
C GLU A 13 6.16 5.32 -5.65
N ILE A 14 5.03 5.69 -5.02
CA ILE A 14 3.75 5.82 -5.73
C ILE A 14 3.84 6.86 -6.85
N ARG A 15 4.55 7.98 -6.63
CA ARG A 15 4.74 9.01 -7.66
C ARG A 15 5.57 8.54 -8.86
N ARG A 16 6.45 7.55 -8.66
CA ARG A 16 7.25 6.89 -9.70
C ARG A 16 6.49 5.84 -10.50
N PHE A 17 5.29 5.43 -10.06
CA PHE A 17 4.46 4.53 -10.86
C PHE A 17 4.08 5.18 -12.20
N PRO A 18 3.90 4.37 -13.26
CA PRO A 18 3.27 4.82 -14.50
C PRO A 18 1.94 5.53 -14.23
N GLU A 19 1.56 6.45 -15.12
CA GLU A 19 0.42 7.35 -14.87
C GLU A 19 -0.88 6.61 -14.54
N ALA A 20 -1.19 5.55 -15.27
CA ALA A 20 -2.38 4.72 -15.05
C ALA A 20 -2.37 4.09 -13.64
N ALA A 21 -1.29 3.38 -13.30
CA ALA A 21 -1.11 2.77 -11.96
C ALA A 21 -1.12 3.81 -10.83
N ARG A 22 -0.57 5.01 -11.05
CA ARG A 22 -0.58 6.09 -10.05
C ARG A 22 -1.97 6.67 -9.83
N LYS A 23 -2.76 6.85 -10.90
CA LYS A 23 -4.16 7.27 -10.79
C LYS A 23 -5.00 6.23 -10.05
N GLU A 24 -4.82 4.97 -10.42
CA GLU A 24 -5.51 3.85 -9.77
C GLU A 24 -5.13 3.76 -8.28
N ALA A 25 -3.85 3.92 -7.93
CA ALA A 25 -3.41 4.01 -6.55
C ALA A 25 -4.14 5.10 -5.75
N GLY A 26 -4.30 6.29 -6.35
CA GLY A 26 -5.07 7.37 -5.74
C GLY A 26 -6.53 7.02 -5.49
N VAL A 27 -7.20 6.42 -6.48
CA VAL A 27 -8.61 5.96 -6.36
C VAL A 27 -8.76 4.92 -5.25
N GLN A 28 -7.86 3.94 -5.21
CA GLN A 28 -7.95 2.85 -4.23
C GLN A 28 -7.64 3.32 -2.81
N LEU A 29 -6.65 4.21 -2.63
CA LEU A 29 -6.41 4.85 -1.32
C LEU A 29 -7.59 5.72 -0.90
N HIS A 30 -8.21 6.46 -1.83
CA HIS A 30 -9.36 7.28 -1.54
C HIS A 30 -10.55 6.46 -1.02
N LYS A 31 -10.83 5.30 -1.61
CA LYS A 31 -11.84 4.35 -1.10
C LYS A 31 -11.58 3.99 0.36
N VAL A 32 -10.33 3.65 0.70
CA VAL A 32 -9.94 3.32 2.08
C VAL A 32 -10.14 4.50 3.02
N GLN A 33 -9.86 5.73 2.59
CA GLN A 33 -10.13 6.93 3.39
C GLN A 33 -11.62 7.15 3.68
N LEU A 34 -12.51 6.65 2.81
CA LEU A 34 -13.96 6.66 3.00
C LEU A 34 -14.47 5.47 3.80
N GLY A 35 -13.59 4.58 4.27
CA GLY A 35 -13.97 3.36 4.99
C GLY A 35 -14.43 2.22 4.08
N LEU A 36 -14.23 2.34 2.77
CA LEU A 36 -14.54 1.30 1.79
C LEU A 36 -13.31 0.42 1.55
N ASP A 37 -13.55 -0.81 1.12
CA ASP A 37 -12.48 -1.69 0.70
C ASP A 37 -11.97 -1.31 -0.70
N PRO A 38 -10.66 -1.49 -0.99
CA PRO A 38 -10.15 -1.43 -2.35
C PRO A 38 -10.83 -2.48 -3.25
N SER A 39 -10.77 -2.27 -4.56
CA SER A 39 -11.30 -3.22 -5.55
C SER A 39 -10.55 -4.55 -5.57
N ASP A 40 -9.23 -4.52 -5.43
CA ASP A 40 -8.38 -5.71 -5.36
C ASP A 40 -7.38 -5.56 -4.22
N TRP A 41 -7.54 -6.37 -3.17
CA TRP A 41 -6.65 -6.37 -2.02
C TRP A 41 -6.54 -7.76 -1.37
N LYS A 42 -5.57 -7.91 -0.47
CA LYS A 42 -5.46 -9.05 0.45
C LYS A 42 -4.87 -8.66 1.79
N SER A 43 -5.11 -9.45 2.83
CA SER A 43 -4.39 -9.30 4.11
C SER A 43 -2.95 -9.79 4.00
N ILE A 44 -2.04 -9.17 4.75
CA ILE A 44 -0.62 -9.57 4.85
C ILE A 44 -0.25 -9.77 6.32
N SER A 45 -0.57 -10.96 6.85
CA SER A 45 -0.24 -11.33 8.23
C SER A 45 1.27 -11.35 8.50
N ALA A 46 2.09 -11.59 7.47
CA ALA A 46 3.55 -11.60 7.58
C ALA A 46 4.15 -10.23 7.96
N VAL A 47 3.46 -9.11 7.69
CA VAL A 47 3.92 -7.77 8.08
C VAL A 47 3.38 -7.39 9.46
N GLY A 48 2.10 -7.69 9.71
CA GLY A 48 1.48 -7.44 11.00
C GLY A 48 -0.04 -7.53 10.95
N VAL A 49 -0.66 -7.57 12.14
CA VAL A 49 -2.12 -7.63 12.29
C VAL A 49 -2.74 -6.36 11.70
N GLY A 50 -3.72 -6.56 10.80
CA GLY A 50 -4.47 -5.47 10.16
C GLY A 50 -3.78 -4.86 8.94
N VAL A 51 -2.58 -5.32 8.56
CA VAL A 51 -1.93 -4.87 7.33
C VAL A 51 -2.59 -5.50 6.12
N ARG A 52 -2.88 -4.66 5.12
CA ARG A 52 -3.50 -5.02 3.85
C ARG A 52 -2.62 -4.58 2.68
N GLU A 53 -2.71 -5.29 1.57
CA GLU A 53 -2.04 -5.03 0.31
C GLU A 53 -3.08 -4.66 -0.74
N ILE A 54 -3.02 -3.45 -1.30
CA ILE A 54 -3.74 -3.10 -2.54
C ILE A 54 -2.94 -3.68 -3.71
N ARG A 55 -3.64 -4.34 -4.63
CA ARG A 55 -3.04 -4.96 -5.83
C ARG A 55 -3.52 -4.24 -7.07
N ILE A 56 -2.59 -3.55 -7.73
CA ILE A 56 -2.82 -2.86 -9.00
C ILE A 56 -2.10 -3.66 -10.09
N ARG A 57 -2.77 -3.88 -11.21
CA ARG A 57 -2.20 -4.57 -12.37
C ARG A 57 -2.66 -3.88 -13.63
N ASP A 58 -1.73 -3.60 -14.52
CA ASP A 58 -1.99 -3.11 -15.87
C ASP A 58 -0.91 -3.63 -16.82
N GLU A 59 -0.91 -3.14 -18.06
CA GLU A 59 0.09 -3.49 -19.07
C GLU A 59 1.52 -3.10 -18.66
N ALA A 60 1.68 -2.08 -17.79
CA ALA A 60 2.98 -1.64 -17.28
C ALA A 60 3.47 -2.49 -16.10
N GLY A 61 2.64 -3.39 -15.58
CA GLY A 61 3.03 -4.47 -14.67
C GLY A 61 2.15 -4.56 -13.43
N ALA A 62 2.74 -5.06 -12.34
CA ALA A 62 2.05 -5.27 -11.07
C ALA A 62 2.60 -4.34 -9.99
N PHE A 63 1.72 -3.53 -9.39
CA PHE A 63 2.09 -2.57 -8.34
C PHE A 63 1.37 -2.90 -7.05
N ARG A 64 2.06 -2.75 -5.92
CA ARG A 64 1.53 -3.10 -4.60
C ARG A 64 1.67 -1.92 -3.66
N ILE A 65 0.67 -1.73 -2.82
CA ILE A 65 0.67 -0.73 -1.76
C ILE A 65 0.29 -1.44 -0.45
N LEU A 66 1.22 -1.47 0.49
CA LEU A 66 1.01 -2.01 1.82
C LEU A 66 0.55 -0.90 2.75
N TYR A 67 -0.56 -1.13 3.45
CA TYR A 67 -1.17 -0.13 4.32
C TYR A 67 -1.82 -0.75 5.56
N VAL A 68 -2.08 0.09 6.56
CA VAL A 68 -2.91 -0.25 7.73
C VAL A 68 -3.90 0.89 8.00
N ALA A 69 -5.16 0.54 8.23
CA ALA A 69 -6.25 1.51 8.40
C ALA A 69 -7.07 1.30 9.68
N ASN A 70 -6.68 0.34 10.54
CA ASN A 70 -7.35 0.05 11.81
C ASN A 70 -6.70 0.74 13.02
N ARG A 71 -5.82 1.72 12.78
CA ARG A 71 -5.10 2.49 13.80
C ARG A 71 -5.61 3.93 13.81
N GLY A 72 -6.44 4.27 14.79
CA GLY A 72 -7.02 5.60 14.92
C GLY A 72 -7.71 6.12 13.66
N ASP A 73 -7.59 7.42 13.42
CA ASP A 73 -8.27 8.16 12.34
C ASP A 73 -7.39 8.36 11.09
N ALA A 74 -6.35 7.53 10.93
CA ALA A 74 -5.43 7.60 9.80
C ALA A 74 -5.34 6.27 9.02
N LEU A 75 -5.09 6.43 7.73
CA LEU A 75 -4.64 5.41 6.79
C LEU A 75 -3.12 5.56 6.67
N PHE A 76 -2.36 4.61 7.20
CA PHE A 76 -0.91 4.60 7.08
C PHE A 76 -0.49 3.78 5.88
N VAL A 77 0.17 4.43 4.91
CA VAL A 77 0.81 3.76 3.79
C VAL A 77 2.24 3.42 4.21
N LEU A 78 2.50 2.12 4.38
CA LEU A 78 3.78 1.62 4.87
C LEU A 78 4.80 1.57 3.73
N HIS A 79 4.43 0.99 2.59
CA HIS A 79 5.36 0.78 1.49
C HIS A 79 4.62 0.64 0.17
N ALA A 80 5.26 1.02 -0.92
CA ALA A 80 4.75 0.88 -2.27
C ALA A 80 5.88 0.46 -3.20
N PHE A 81 5.61 -0.47 -4.12
CA PHE A 81 6.63 -1.03 -5.01
C PHE A 81 6.01 -1.64 -6.27
N GLN A 82 6.82 -1.71 -7.34
CA GLN A 82 6.51 -2.52 -8.52
C GLN A 82 7.03 -3.93 -8.30
N LYS A 83 6.12 -4.90 -8.36
CA LYS A 83 6.42 -6.31 -8.20
C LYS A 83 6.97 -6.88 -9.51
N LYS A 84 8.19 -7.43 -9.45
CA LYS A 84 8.87 -8.05 -10.60
C LYS A 84 8.77 -9.58 -10.63
N THR A 85 8.32 -10.19 -9.53
CA THR A 85 8.25 -11.65 -9.37
C THR A 85 6.89 -12.08 -8.78
N GLN A 86 6.62 -13.39 -8.71
CA GLN A 86 5.34 -13.90 -8.20
C GLN A 86 5.18 -13.80 -6.68
N GLN A 87 6.27 -13.73 -5.91
CA GLN A 87 6.23 -13.55 -4.46
C GLN A 87 6.67 -12.13 -4.10
N THR A 88 6.13 -11.57 -3.03
CA THR A 88 6.61 -10.29 -2.51
C THR A 88 8.01 -10.53 -1.94
N ALA A 89 8.99 -9.70 -2.32
CA ALA A 89 10.36 -9.92 -1.87
C ALA A 89 10.45 -9.71 -0.36
N LYS A 90 11.30 -10.48 0.30
CA LYS A 90 11.54 -10.36 1.75
C LYS A 90 11.87 -8.91 2.14
N ARG A 91 12.66 -8.22 1.31
CA ARG A 91 13.01 -6.80 1.49
C ARG A 91 11.78 -5.88 1.61
N ASP A 92 10.77 -6.07 0.76
CA ASP A 92 9.57 -5.22 0.76
C ASP A 92 8.74 -5.45 2.03
N LEU A 93 8.69 -6.72 2.49
CA LEU A 93 8.06 -7.08 3.76
C LEU A 93 8.83 -6.47 4.95
N ASP A 94 10.15 -6.56 4.96
CA ASP A 94 11.00 -6.04 6.03
C ASP A 94 10.88 -4.51 6.16
N ILE A 95 10.82 -3.78 5.04
CA ILE A 95 10.56 -2.34 5.02
C ILE A 95 9.20 -2.01 5.65
N ALA A 96 8.15 -2.74 5.26
CA ALA A 96 6.82 -2.53 5.79
C ALA A 96 6.73 -2.87 7.30
N ILE A 97 7.39 -3.93 7.75
CA ILE A 97 7.49 -4.31 9.18
C ILE A 97 8.19 -3.21 9.97
N SER A 98 9.32 -2.70 9.46
CA SER A 98 10.09 -1.64 10.12
C SER A 98 9.25 -0.37 10.28
N ARG A 99 8.52 0.03 9.24
CA ARG A 99 7.66 1.22 9.27
C ARG A 99 6.40 1.04 10.13
N LEU A 100 5.82 -0.17 10.15
CA LEU A 100 4.71 -0.47 11.04
C LEU A 100 5.08 -0.31 12.53
N ARG A 101 6.33 -0.59 12.91
CA ARG A 101 6.80 -0.41 14.29
C ARG A 101 6.97 1.05 14.72
N GLN A 102 6.88 1.99 13.77
CA GLN A 102 7.02 3.43 14.05
C GLN A 102 5.69 4.10 14.43
N ILE A 103 4.57 3.36 14.39
CA ILE A 103 3.20 3.85 14.61
C ILE A 103 2.44 3.01 15.63
#